data_AF-A0A8C6MT88-F1
#
_entry.id   AF-A0A8C6MT88-F1
#
_cell.length_a   1.000
_cell.length_b   1.000
_cell.length_c   1.000
_cell.angle_alpha   90.00
_cell.angle_beta   90.00
_cell.angle_gamma   90.00
#
_symmetry.space_group_name_H-M   'P 1'
#
loop_
_entity.id
_entity.type
_entity.pdbx_description
1 polymer ?
#
loop_
_entity_poly.entity_id
_entity_poly.type
_entity_poly.pdbx_seq_one_letter_code
_entity_poly.pdbx_strand_id
1 'polypeptide(L)'
;MEKVLVLLLVSLLAVAYAAPGPRGLVINLEDGEICLNSMQCKSRCCQHDTILGIARCTHKAMENSECSPKTLYGIYYRCPCERGLTCEGDRSIIGAITNTNYGVCLDSTRSKQ
;
A
#
# COMPACT_ATOMS: atom_id res chain seq x y z
N MET A 1 -27.89 -41.46 -9.62
CA MET A 1 -26.46 -41.18 -9.88
C MET A 1 -26.24 -39.78 -10.44
N GLU A 2 -26.98 -39.37 -11.49
CA GLU A 2 -26.80 -38.08 -12.17
C GLU A 2 -27.06 -36.84 -11.29
N LYS A 3 -28.14 -36.84 -10.50
CA LYS A 3 -28.46 -35.71 -9.60
C LYS A 3 -27.41 -35.47 -8.52
N VAL A 4 -26.75 -36.53 -8.06
CA VAL A 4 -25.67 -36.46 -7.06
C VAL A 4 -24.41 -35.86 -7.69
N LEU A 5 -24.12 -36.21 -8.94
CA LEU A 5 -22.99 -35.68 -9.69
C LEU A 5 -23.16 -34.18 -9.99
N VAL A 6 -24.39 -33.76 -10.34
CA VAL A 6 -24.71 -32.34 -10.56
C VAL A 6 -24.55 -31.53 -9.27
N LEU A 7 -25.05 -32.04 -8.14
CA LEU A 7 -24.87 -31.40 -6.83
C LEU A 7 -23.40 -31.25 -6.45
N LEU A 8 -22.59 -32.30 -6.68
CA LEU A 8 -21.15 -32.26 -6.46
C LEU A 8 -20.45 -31.20 -7.33
N LEU A 9 -20.77 -31.15 -8.62
CA LEU A 9 -20.21 -30.17 -9.55
C LEU A 9 -20.56 -28.73 -9.14
N VAL A 10 -21.82 -28.47 -8.79
CA VAL A 10 -22.26 -27.14 -8.33
C VAL A 10 -21.56 -26.75 -7.03
N SER A 11 -21.39 -27.69 -6.09
CA SER A 11 -20.68 -27.42 -4.84
C SER A 11 -19.19 -27.14 -5.07
N LEU A 12 -18.53 -27.87 -5.96
CA LEU A 12 -17.12 -27.66 -6.31
C LEU A 12 -16.91 -26.31 -7.00
N LEU A 13 -17.81 -25.94 -7.91
CA LEU A 13 -17.79 -24.63 -8.56
C LEU A 13 -17.96 -23.51 -7.53
N ALA A 14 -18.94 -23.61 -6.63
CA ALA A 14 -19.17 -22.61 -5.59
C ALA A 14 -17.94 -22.42 -4.69
N VAL A 15 -17.28 -23.52 -4.28
CA VAL A 15 -16.06 -23.46 -3.47
C VAL A 15 -14.89 -22.86 -4.26
N ALA A 16 -14.75 -23.15 -5.54
CA ALA A 16 -13.71 -22.55 -6.39
C ALA A 16 -13.90 -21.04 -6.59
N TYR A 17 -15.15 -20.57 -6.73
CA TYR A 17 -15.46 -19.14 -6.82
C TYR A 17 -15.30 -18.40 -5.49
N ALA A 18 -15.62 -19.05 -4.37
CA ALA A 18 -15.53 -18.46 -3.04
C ALA A 18 -14.15 -18.62 -2.39
N ALA A 19 -13.30 -19.50 -2.92
CA ALA A 19 -11.93 -19.63 -2.46
C ALA A 19 -11.25 -18.27 -2.62
N PRO A 20 -10.86 -17.59 -1.52
CA PRO A 20 -9.99 -16.45 -1.66
C PRO A 20 -8.78 -16.95 -2.43
N GLY A 21 -8.45 -16.30 -3.55
CA GLY A 21 -7.21 -16.58 -4.28
C GLY A 21 -6.03 -16.55 -3.31
N PRO A 22 -4.83 -17.03 -3.68
CA PRO A 22 -3.69 -17.09 -2.78
C PRO A 22 -3.27 -15.67 -2.37
N ARG A 23 -3.99 -15.10 -1.39
CA ARG A 23 -3.56 -13.98 -0.57
C ARG A 23 -2.32 -14.54 0.06
N GLY A 24 -1.16 -14.08 -0.40
CA GLY A 24 0.04 -14.35 0.35
C GLY A 24 -0.24 -13.79 1.73
N LEU A 25 -0.38 -14.65 2.74
CA LEU A 25 -0.68 -14.23 4.11
C LEU A 25 0.28 -13.14 4.62
N VAL A 26 1.38 -12.90 3.89
CA VAL A 26 2.47 -11.99 4.19
C VAL A 26 2.89 -11.10 2.99
N ILE A 27 2.46 -11.35 1.74
CA ILE A 27 2.92 -10.61 0.53
C ILE A 27 1.81 -10.49 -0.55
N ASN A 28 1.89 -9.45 -1.40
CA ASN A 28 0.88 -9.07 -2.40
C ASN A 28 -0.49 -8.69 -1.81
N LEU A 29 -0.48 -8.05 -0.65
CA LEU A 29 -1.66 -7.50 0.01
C LEU A 29 -2.31 -6.40 -0.83
N GLU A 30 -3.63 -6.34 -0.77
CA GLU A 30 -4.46 -5.32 -1.42
C GLU A 30 -4.68 -4.11 -0.50
N ASP A 31 -5.13 -2.99 -1.10
CA ASP A 31 -5.41 -1.78 -0.34
C ASP A 31 -6.51 -2.04 0.72
N GLY A 32 -6.27 -1.55 1.94
CA GLY A 32 -7.12 -1.78 3.11
C GLY A 32 -6.73 -2.99 3.98
N GLU A 33 -5.89 -3.91 3.48
CA GLU A 33 -5.40 -5.03 4.28
C GLU A 33 -4.32 -4.57 5.28
N ILE A 34 -4.25 -5.25 6.44
CA ILE A 34 -3.28 -4.94 7.49
C ILE A 34 -1.88 -5.35 7.04
N CYS A 35 -0.91 -4.46 7.23
CA CYS A 35 0.48 -4.68 6.83
C CYS A 35 1.46 -4.31 7.95
N LEU A 36 2.63 -4.93 7.92
CA LEU A 36 3.79 -4.62 8.77
C LEU A 36 4.96 -4.05 7.97
N ASN A 37 4.92 -4.14 6.64
CA ASN A 37 5.93 -3.55 5.78
C ASN A 37 5.36 -3.25 4.39
N SER A 38 5.79 -2.14 3.79
CA SER A 38 5.41 -1.75 2.44
C SER A 38 5.77 -2.79 1.38
N MET A 39 6.75 -3.67 1.62
CA MET A 39 7.05 -4.76 0.69
C MET A 39 5.90 -5.76 0.53
N GLN A 40 5.00 -5.84 1.51
CA GLN A 40 3.86 -6.75 1.51
C GLN A 40 2.74 -6.26 0.59
N CYS A 41 2.59 -4.94 0.42
CA CYS A 41 1.51 -4.34 -0.37
C CYS A 41 1.81 -4.33 -1.87
N LYS A 42 0.81 -4.58 -2.72
CA LYS A 42 0.91 -4.39 -4.18
C LYS A 42 1.29 -2.95 -4.55
N SER A 43 0.69 -1.99 -3.86
CA SER A 43 0.97 -0.55 -4.00
C SER A 43 2.38 -0.15 -3.54
N ARG A 44 3.06 -1.03 -2.79
CA ARG A 44 4.33 -0.75 -2.09
C ARG A 44 4.23 0.40 -1.08
N CYS A 45 3.06 0.63 -0.48
CA CYS A 45 2.92 1.53 0.66
C CYS A 45 2.09 0.90 1.78
N CYS A 46 2.68 0.85 2.97
CA CYS A 46 2.02 0.50 4.23
C CYS A 46 1.95 1.75 5.12
N GLN A 47 0.74 2.22 5.41
CA GLN A 47 0.49 3.52 6.03
C GLN A 47 -0.32 3.41 7.32
N HIS A 48 -0.05 4.29 8.28
CA HIS A 48 -0.81 4.45 9.51
C HIS A 48 -0.98 5.93 9.87
N ASP A 49 -2.12 6.27 10.49
CA ASP A 49 -2.44 7.68 10.77
C ASP A 49 -1.83 8.21 12.08
N THR A 50 -1.43 7.32 12.99
CA THR A 50 -0.96 7.68 14.35
C THR A 50 0.13 6.71 14.82
N ILE A 51 0.99 7.11 15.76
CA ILE A 51 2.11 6.30 16.28
C ILE A 51 1.69 4.89 16.73
N LEU A 52 0.50 4.75 17.32
CA LEU A 52 -0.05 3.48 17.83
C LEU A 52 -1.13 2.88 16.91
N GLY A 53 -1.33 3.46 15.72
CA GLY A 53 -2.32 3.03 14.75
C GLY A 53 -1.90 1.76 14.03
N ILE A 54 -2.89 0.95 13.65
CA ILE A 54 -2.68 -0.24 12.81
C ILE A 54 -2.40 0.22 11.38
N ALA A 55 -1.27 -0.21 10.83
CA ALA A 55 -0.90 0.10 9.46
C ALA A 55 -1.66 -0.76 8.45
N ARG A 56 -2.09 -0.14 7.35
CA ARG A 56 -2.79 -0.79 6.25
C ARG A 56 -2.17 -0.43 4.91
N CYS A 57 -2.30 -1.33 3.95
CA CYS A 57 -1.89 -1.06 2.58
C CYS A 57 -2.77 0.04 2.00
N THR A 58 -2.19 0.98 1.28
CA THR A 58 -2.93 2.03 0.57
C THR A 58 -2.17 2.47 -0.67
N HIS A 59 -2.84 3.24 -1.53
CA HIS A 59 -2.26 3.81 -2.74
C HIS A 59 -1.14 4.81 -2.41
N LYS A 60 -0.25 4.99 -3.37
CA LYS A 60 0.82 6.00 -3.28
C LYS A 60 0.25 7.40 -3.51
N ALA A 61 0.98 8.41 -3.04
CA ALA A 61 0.58 9.79 -3.19
C ALA A 61 0.64 10.23 -4.67
N MET A 62 -0.47 10.79 -5.15
CA MET A 62 -0.62 11.35 -6.50
C MET A 62 -0.02 12.76 -6.61
N GLU A 63 0.06 13.31 -7.82
CA GLU A 63 0.55 14.68 -8.02
C GLU A 63 -0.27 15.70 -7.19
N ASN A 64 0.41 16.66 -6.58
CA ASN A 64 -0.13 17.69 -5.70
C ASN A 64 -0.76 17.19 -4.38
N SER A 65 -0.50 15.94 -3.98
CA SER A 65 -0.93 15.41 -2.68
C SER A 65 0.21 15.34 -1.66
N GLU A 66 -0.16 15.29 -0.38
CA GLU A 66 0.80 15.15 0.73
C GLU A 66 1.56 13.82 0.65
N CYS A 67 2.86 13.87 0.91
CA CYS A 67 3.73 12.70 0.85
C CYS A 67 4.78 12.71 1.96
N SER A 68 5.38 11.53 2.16
CA SER A 68 6.65 11.39 2.91
C SER A 68 7.73 10.85 1.96
N PRO A 69 8.98 11.31 2.05
CA PRO A 69 10.08 10.75 1.28
C PRO A 69 10.26 9.27 1.63
N LYS A 70 10.77 8.51 0.67
CA LYS A 70 11.01 7.08 0.87
C LYS A 70 12.01 6.86 2.02
N THR A 71 11.63 6.05 3.01
CA THR A 71 12.45 5.71 4.16
C THR A 71 12.82 4.23 4.18
N LEU A 72 13.83 3.87 4.97
CA LEU A 72 14.27 2.49 5.18
C LEU A 72 13.33 1.70 6.11
N TYR A 73 12.50 2.38 6.91
CA TYR A 73 11.58 1.76 7.86
C TYR A 73 10.48 0.94 7.16
N GLY A 74 10.11 1.31 5.93
CA GLY A 74 9.11 0.58 5.15
C GLY A 74 7.67 0.71 5.67
N ILE A 75 7.42 1.60 6.64
CA ILE A 75 6.08 2.01 7.12
C ILE A 75 6.05 3.55 7.08
N TYR A 76 4.89 4.13 6.78
CA TYR A 76 4.75 5.57 6.55
C TYR A 76 3.55 6.19 7.27
N TYR A 77 3.65 7.46 7.66
CA TYR A 77 2.48 8.28 8.03
C TYR A 77 1.73 8.82 6.81
N ARG A 78 2.48 9.15 5.76
CA ARG A 78 2.01 9.59 4.44
C ARG A 78 2.77 8.80 3.38
N CYS A 79 2.06 8.24 2.42
CA CYS A 79 2.71 7.41 1.41
C CYS A 79 3.71 8.21 0.56
N PRO A 80 4.75 7.54 0.04
CA PRO A 80 5.61 8.14 -0.96
C PRO A 80 4.84 8.33 -2.27
N CYS A 81 5.35 9.22 -3.12
CA CYS A 81 4.74 9.51 -4.41
C CYS A 81 4.74 8.32 -5.37
N GLU A 82 3.84 8.39 -6.34
CA GLU A 82 3.85 7.53 -7.52
C GLU A 82 5.14 7.68 -8.34
N ARG A 83 5.36 6.73 -9.26
CA ARG A 83 6.56 6.76 -10.11
C ARG A 83 6.51 7.98 -11.02
N GLY A 84 7.62 8.72 -11.10
CA GLY A 84 7.74 9.94 -11.91
C GLY A 84 7.56 11.24 -11.11
N LEU A 85 7.08 11.14 -9.87
CA LEU A 85 6.89 12.28 -8.97
C LEU A 85 7.98 12.31 -7.89
N THR A 86 8.34 13.51 -7.46
CA THR A 86 9.27 13.77 -6.35
C THR A 86 8.50 14.37 -5.19
N CYS A 87 8.76 13.86 -3.98
CA CYS A 87 8.23 14.45 -2.75
C CYS A 87 9.09 15.65 -2.34
N GLU A 88 8.60 16.85 -2.64
CA GLU A 88 9.26 18.12 -2.33
C GLU A 88 8.69 18.72 -1.04
N GLY A 89 9.58 19.03 -0.10
CA GLY A 89 9.22 19.52 1.23
C GLY A 89 10.45 19.71 2.10
N ASP A 90 10.25 20.34 3.25
CA ASP A 90 11.35 20.61 4.19
C ASP A 90 11.88 19.31 4.79
N ARG A 91 13.17 19.06 4.60
CA ARG A 91 13.85 17.87 5.13
C ARG A 91 14.71 18.27 6.32
N SER A 92 14.40 17.72 7.48
CA SER A 92 15.20 17.86 8.69
C SER A 92 15.76 16.51 9.15
N ILE A 93 16.84 16.55 9.93
CA ILE A 93 17.43 15.35 10.55
C ILE A 93 16.42 14.73 11.51
N ILE A 94 15.76 15.55 12.34
CA ILE A 94 14.74 15.09 13.30
C ILE A 94 13.56 14.46 12.54
N GLY A 95 13.11 15.09 11.45
CA GLY A 95 12.04 14.56 10.61
C GLY A 95 12.42 13.27 9.87
N ALA A 96 13.69 13.04 9.58
CA ALA A 96 14.16 11.78 8.98
C ALA A 96 14.12 10.63 10.00
N ILE A 97 14.49 10.91 11.25
CA ILE A 97 14.43 9.95 12.36
C ILE A 97 12.98 9.61 12.71
N THR A 98 12.11 10.62 12.73
CA THR A 98 10.69 10.46 13.10
C THR A 98 9.77 10.09 11.93
N ASN A 99 10.28 10.05 10.69
CA ASN A 99 9.51 9.82 9.46
C ASN A 99 8.37 10.84 9.26
N THR A 100 8.64 12.10 9.60
CA THR A 100 7.69 13.23 9.54
C THR A 100 8.13 14.35 8.60
N ASN A 101 9.13 14.11 7.74
CA ASN A 101 9.50 15.05 6.67
C ASN A 101 8.40 15.06 5.59
N TYR A 102 7.28 15.74 5.84
CA TYR A 102 6.21 15.81 4.87
C TYR A 102 6.53 16.78 3.73
N GLY A 103 5.91 16.52 2.59
CA GLY A 103 6.02 17.36 1.40
C GLY A 103 4.82 17.18 0.49
N VAL A 104 4.97 17.66 -0.74
CA VAL A 104 3.97 17.55 -1.81
C VAL A 104 4.61 16.84 -2.99
N CYS A 105 3.86 15.93 -3.62
CA CYS A 105 4.32 15.27 -4.83
C CYS A 105 4.27 16.21 -6.02
N LEU A 106 5.42 16.51 -6.62
CA LEU A 106 5.54 17.33 -7.82
C LEU A 106 6.17 16.53 -8.94
N ASP A 107 5.78 16.80 -10.19
CA ASP A 107 6.48 16.25 -11.33
C ASP A 107 7.91 16.83 -11.39
N SER A 108 8.88 15.93 -11.40
CA SER A 108 10.30 16.25 -11.52
C SER A 108 10.65 17.05 -12.79
N THR A 109 9.83 16.99 -13.84
CA THR A 109 9.98 17.80 -15.05
C THR A 109 9.52 19.25 -14.85
N ARG A 110 8.50 19.47 -14.01
CA ARG A 110 7.92 20.78 -13.72
C ARG A 110 8.66 21.53 -12.62
N SER A 111 9.31 20.80 -11.71
CA SER A 111 10.08 21.38 -10.59
C SER A 111 11.41 22.02 -10.98
N LYS A 112 11.88 21.87 -12.24
CA LYS A 112 13.16 22.43 -12.73
C LYS A 112 13.01 23.71 -13.55
N GLN A 113 11.80 24.27 -13.61
CA GLN A 113 11.49 25.53 -14.29
C GLN A 113 11.26 26.62 -13.25
#